data_AF-A0A7L3LZC3-F1
#
_entry.id   AF-A0A7L3LZC3-F1
#
_cell.length_a   1.000
_cell.length_b   1.000
_cell.length_c   1.000
_cell.angle_alpha   90.00
_cell.angle_beta   90.00
_cell.angle_gamma   90.00
#
_symmetry.space_group_name_H-M   'P 1'
#
loop_
_entity.id
_entity.type
_entity.pdbx_description
1 polymer ?
#
loop_
_entity_poly.entity_id
_entity_poly.type
_entity_poly.pdbx_seq_one_letter_code
_entity_poly.pdbx_strand_id
1 'polypeptide(L)'
;QVYKGLDIITNKVSPQEQSLCRHHMISFVDPLVSNYTVVDFRDKAGALISFPSSADTSPPLSPPSTASPARESCIFSRDKIPIVVGGTNYYIESLLWKVLINTKEKTSTTPGLISDRKEELEQLDGLELHRRLSQVDPEMAAKIHPHDKRKVARSLQVFEETGIPHSEILHQQQEEEGGGPLGGPLRYPHSCILWLHADQAALDQRLEQRVDEMVAAGLLEELRDFHKRYNQEKVAENRWCGTIQHRLLSSLALTFLFHSLCFKGIQALKQVTKRYARRQNKWVRNRFLRRPGPNVPPVYGLEVSDHLRWEEDVLKPALEIVESFIQGREPSAEPVRMEYDAKENKRSHRVCDICDRVIIGDREWA
;
A
#
# COMPACT_ATOMS: atom_id res chain seq x y z
N GLN A 1 -0.26 -9.97 1.12
CA GLN A 1 0.49 -11.20 1.46
C GLN A 1 0.90 -11.28 2.93
N VAL A 2 0.69 -10.23 3.74
CA VAL A 2 0.98 -10.26 5.18
C VAL A 2 0.10 -11.25 5.96
N TYR A 3 -1.08 -11.61 5.45
CA TYR A 3 -2.07 -12.44 6.15
C TYR A 3 -1.78 -13.94 6.10
N LYS A 4 -1.94 -14.63 7.22
CA LYS A 4 -1.81 -16.09 7.35
C LYS A 4 -2.96 -16.85 6.67
N GLY A 5 -2.64 -18.01 6.08
CA GLY A 5 -3.63 -18.97 5.57
C GLY A 5 -4.48 -18.50 4.39
N LEU A 6 -4.05 -17.42 3.71
CA LEU A 6 -4.68 -16.89 2.49
C LEU A 6 -3.66 -16.92 1.35
N ASP A 7 -3.14 -18.10 1.04
CA ASP A 7 -1.94 -18.27 0.22
C ASP A 7 -2.28 -18.18 -1.26
N ILE A 8 -3.35 -18.85 -1.68
CA ILE A 8 -3.84 -18.89 -3.06
C ILE A 8 -4.42 -17.52 -3.45
N ILE A 9 -5.38 -16.98 -2.69
CA ILE A 9 -6.05 -15.70 -3.06
C ILE A 9 -5.07 -14.53 -3.10
N THR A 10 -4.03 -14.55 -2.24
CA THR A 10 -3.00 -13.51 -2.24
C THR A 10 -1.78 -13.86 -3.08
N ASN A 11 -1.82 -15.01 -3.77
CA ASN A 11 -0.77 -15.53 -4.65
C ASN A 11 0.61 -15.43 -4.00
N LYS A 12 0.73 -16.03 -2.82
CA LYS A 12 2.01 -16.08 -2.12
C LYS A 12 2.98 -16.96 -2.89
N VAL A 13 4.24 -16.58 -2.79
CA VAL A 13 5.37 -17.39 -3.24
C VAL A 13 5.29 -18.76 -2.57
N SER A 14 5.53 -19.83 -3.32
CA SER A 14 5.42 -21.20 -2.80
C SER A 14 6.45 -21.47 -1.69
N PRO A 15 6.23 -22.46 -0.80
CA PRO A 15 7.22 -22.83 0.22
C PRO A 15 8.59 -23.21 -0.38
N GLN A 16 8.58 -23.84 -1.57
CA GLN A 16 9.79 -24.20 -2.31
C GLN A 16 10.56 -22.95 -2.74
N GLU A 17 9.89 -21.98 -3.34
CA GLU A 17 10.53 -20.71 -3.73
C GLU A 17 10.97 -19.88 -2.51
N GLN A 18 10.18 -19.87 -1.43
CA GLN A 18 10.56 -19.22 -0.16
C GLN A 18 11.79 -19.87 0.48
N SER A 19 12.12 -21.12 0.16
CA SER A 19 13.35 -21.77 0.64
C SER A 19 14.60 -21.29 -0.11
N LEU A 20 14.45 -20.75 -1.32
CA LEU A 20 15.57 -20.24 -2.13
C LEU A 20 16.12 -18.92 -1.61
N CYS A 21 15.26 -18.09 -1.01
CA CYS A 21 15.67 -16.84 -0.39
C CYS A 21 14.78 -16.46 0.79
N ARG A 22 15.38 -15.86 1.82
CA ARG A 22 14.65 -15.48 3.03
C ARG A 22 13.65 -14.37 2.73
N HIS A 23 12.38 -14.64 3.02
CA HIS A 23 11.31 -13.64 2.95
C HIS A 23 11.00 -13.08 4.33
N HIS A 24 10.86 -11.75 4.40
CA HIS A 24 10.34 -11.06 5.58
C HIS A 24 8.93 -10.52 5.28
N MET A 25 8.18 -10.15 6.31
CA MET A 25 6.86 -9.51 6.17
C MET A 25 5.84 -10.31 5.34
N ILE A 26 5.90 -11.65 5.39
CA ILE A 26 4.95 -12.57 4.75
C ILE A 26 4.26 -13.43 5.82
N SER A 27 2.96 -13.70 5.67
CA SER A 27 2.21 -14.65 6.52
C SER A 27 2.38 -14.47 8.05
N PHE A 28 2.35 -13.25 8.56
CA PHE A 28 2.54 -12.97 9.99
C PHE A 28 1.34 -12.30 10.67
N VAL A 29 0.40 -11.74 9.91
CA VAL A 29 -0.82 -11.11 10.41
C VAL A 29 -1.96 -12.12 10.37
N ASP A 30 -2.76 -12.21 11.42
CA ASP A 30 -4.01 -12.98 11.36
C ASP A 30 -5.02 -12.23 10.47
N PRO A 31 -5.63 -12.86 9.46
CA PRO A 31 -6.61 -12.19 8.60
C PRO A 31 -7.87 -11.69 9.34
N LEU A 32 -8.12 -12.15 10.58
CA LEU A 32 -9.26 -11.74 11.39
C LEU A 32 -8.95 -10.50 12.24
N VAL A 33 -7.66 -10.10 12.34
CA VAL A 33 -7.25 -8.84 12.95
C VAL A 33 -7.60 -7.67 12.03
N SER A 34 -8.47 -6.78 12.50
CA SER A 34 -9.06 -5.69 11.70
C SER A 34 -8.20 -4.43 11.62
N ASN A 35 -7.17 -4.28 12.45
CA ASN A 35 -6.48 -3.00 12.66
C ASN A 35 -5.07 -2.93 12.06
N TYR A 36 -4.67 -3.89 11.22
CA TYR A 36 -3.35 -3.82 10.57
C TYR A 36 -3.34 -2.73 9.49
N THR A 37 -2.50 -1.72 9.68
CA THR A 37 -2.44 -0.53 8.82
C THR A 37 -1.10 -0.37 8.11
N VAL A 38 -1.04 0.62 7.21
CA VAL A 38 0.21 1.03 6.56
C VAL A 38 1.26 1.52 7.56
N VAL A 39 0.84 2.09 8.71
CA VAL A 39 1.75 2.53 9.78
C VAL A 39 2.44 1.32 10.40
N ASP A 40 1.67 0.28 10.73
CA ASP A 40 2.20 -0.95 11.32
C ASP A 40 3.15 -1.69 10.35
N PHE A 41 2.86 -1.61 9.04
CA PHE A 41 3.77 -2.11 8.01
C PHE A 41 5.07 -1.32 7.96
N ARG A 42 5.00 0.02 7.86
CA ARG A 42 6.17 0.89 7.83
C ARG A 42 7.06 0.65 9.04
N ASP A 43 6.50 0.57 10.24
CA ASP A 43 7.28 0.46 11.48
C ASP A 43 7.95 -0.90 11.59
N LYS A 44 7.23 -1.99 11.27
CA LYS A 44 7.82 -3.34 11.26
C LYS A 44 8.88 -3.51 10.16
N ALA A 45 8.59 -3.07 8.94
CA ALA A 45 9.55 -3.15 7.83
C ALA A 45 10.76 -2.24 8.07
N GLY A 46 10.54 -1.03 8.58
CA GLY A 46 11.58 -0.09 8.95
C GLY A 46 12.50 -0.66 10.04
N ALA A 47 11.96 -1.34 11.06
CA ALA A 47 12.77 -2.01 12.08
C ALA A 47 13.62 -3.17 11.55
N LEU A 48 13.15 -3.86 10.50
CA LEU A 48 13.93 -4.91 9.83
C LEU A 48 15.05 -4.34 8.96
N ILE A 49 14.84 -3.15 8.38
CA ILE A 49 15.79 -2.53 7.45
C ILE A 49 16.81 -1.66 8.19
N SER A 50 16.38 -0.82 9.13
CA SER A 50 17.22 0.23 9.73
C SER A 50 18.17 -0.30 10.80
N PHE A 51 19.37 0.29 10.90
CA PHE A 51 20.29 0.01 12.00
C PHE A 51 19.64 0.37 13.34
N PRO A 52 19.83 -0.44 14.41
CA PRO A 52 19.42 -0.03 15.74
C PRO A 52 20.12 1.29 16.07
N SER A 53 19.35 2.33 16.36
CA SER A 53 19.88 3.61 16.83
C SER A 53 20.72 3.38 18.08
N SER A 54 21.91 3.96 18.12
CA SER A 54 22.86 3.90 19.24
C SER A 54 22.35 4.52 20.56
N ALA A 55 21.11 4.99 20.60
CA ALA A 55 20.46 5.54 21.78
C ALA A 55 19.93 4.47 22.77
N ASP A 56 19.83 3.20 22.35
CA ASP A 56 19.29 2.11 23.19
C ASP A 56 20.42 1.24 23.75
N THR A 57 21.38 1.88 24.43
CA THR A 57 22.48 1.20 25.14
C THR A 57 22.22 1.21 26.65
N SER A 58 21.01 0.86 27.08
CA SER A 58 20.74 0.46 28.46
C SER A 58 20.72 -1.07 28.50
N PRO A 59 21.64 -1.73 29.24
CA PRO A 59 21.56 -3.17 29.39
C PRO A 59 20.24 -3.52 30.10
N PRO A 60 19.52 -4.57 29.66
CA PRO A 60 18.32 -4.99 30.36
C PRO A 60 18.70 -5.42 31.79
N LEU A 61 18.18 -4.71 32.79
CA LEU A 61 18.12 -5.21 34.16
C LEU A 61 17.10 -6.36 34.19
N SER A 62 17.50 -7.54 33.71
CA SER A 62 17.02 -8.89 34.04
C SER A 62 17.26 -9.84 32.86
N PRO A 63 17.79 -11.05 33.08
CA PRO A 63 17.83 -12.07 32.04
C PRO A 63 16.39 -12.51 31.71
N PRO A 64 15.98 -12.54 30.42
CA PRO A 64 14.67 -13.08 30.05
C PRO A 64 14.69 -14.60 30.24
N SER A 65 13.91 -15.07 31.21
CA SER A 65 13.53 -16.48 31.31
C SER A 65 12.57 -16.81 30.16
N THR A 66 12.87 -17.92 29.48
CA THR A 66 12.12 -18.53 28.36
C THR A 66 12.38 -17.95 26.97
N ALA A 67 12.78 -18.84 26.07
CA ALA A 67 13.24 -18.59 24.72
C ALA A 67 12.11 -18.00 23.84
N SER A 68 12.08 -16.68 23.73
CA SER A 68 11.47 -16.00 22.57
C SER A 68 12.42 -16.12 21.37
N PRO A 69 11.92 -16.33 20.14
CA PRO A 69 12.79 -16.40 18.97
C PRO A 69 13.53 -15.08 18.84
N ALA A 70 14.84 -15.19 18.63
CA ALA A 70 15.79 -14.09 18.56
C ALA A 70 15.19 -12.84 17.91
N ARG A 71 15.33 -11.67 18.56
CA ARG A 71 15.19 -10.36 17.92
C ARG A 71 15.97 -10.45 16.60
N GLU A 72 15.27 -10.57 15.47
CA GLU A 72 15.94 -10.68 14.17
C GLU A 72 16.76 -9.39 13.99
N SER A 73 18.08 -9.51 14.07
CA SER A 73 18.97 -8.39 13.80
C SER A 73 18.65 -7.78 12.44
N CYS A 74 18.74 -6.45 12.34
CA CYS A 74 18.53 -5.65 11.13
C CYS A 74 19.25 -6.26 9.91
N ILE A 75 18.64 -6.15 8.72
CA ILE A 75 19.17 -6.69 7.46
C ILE A 75 20.51 -6.03 7.11
N PHE A 76 20.62 -4.70 7.24
CA PHE A 76 21.89 -4.01 7.01
C PHE A 76 22.98 -4.43 8.00
N SER A 77 22.63 -4.81 9.24
CA SER A 77 23.60 -5.30 10.22
C SER A 77 24.19 -6.67 9.88
N ARG A 78 23.74 -7.30 8.79
CA ARG A 78 24.24 -8.59 8.28
C ARG A 78 24.97 -8.43 6.95
N ASP A 79 25.30 -7.20 6.56
CA ASP A 79 25.88 -6.86 5.25
C ASP A 79 25.05 -7.41 4.08
N LYS A 80 23.71 -7.34 4.22
CA LYS A 80 22.76 -7.72 3.19
C LYS A 80 21.99 -6.49 2.71
N ILE A 81 21.58 -6.54 1.44
CA ILE A 81 20.78 -5.50 0.81
C ILE A 81 19.30 -5.92 0.89
N PRO A 82 18.44 -5.11 1.52
CA PRO A 82 17.01 -5.36 1.53
C PRO A 82 16.42 -5.17 0.13
N ILE A 83 15.67 -6.17 -0.35
CA ILE A 83 14.89 -6.08 -1.59
C ILE A 83 13.40 -6.09 -1.20
N VAL A 84 12.73 -4.95 -1.40
CA VAL A 84 11.31 -4.81 -1.10
C VAL A 84 10.51 -5.10 -2.36
N VAL A 85 9.76 -6.20 -2.36
CA VAL A 85 8.92 -6.62 -3.50
C VAL A 85 7.46 -6.56 -3.11
N GLY A 86 6.62 -5.94 -3.94
CA GLY A 86 5.18 -5.94 -3.71
C GLY A 86 4.40 -5.10 -4.69
N GLY A 87 3.10 -5.41 -4.79
CA GLY A 87 2.16 -4.67 -5.63
C GLY A 87 1.44 -3.50 -4.92
N THR A 88 1.55 -3.41 -3.60
CA THR A 88 0.89 -2.36 -2.82
C THR A 88 1.78 -1.12 -2.79
N ASN A 89 1.83 -0.38 -3.90
CA ASN A 89 2.72 0.77 -4.06
C ASN A 89 2.58 1.83 -2.96
N TYR A 90 1.39 2.00 -2.38
CA TYR A 90 1.16 2.90 -1.25
C TYR A 90 1.98 2.50 0.00
N TYR A 91 2.18 1.20 0.25
CA TYR A 91 2.98 0.72 1.36
C TYR A 91 4.48 0.92 1.09
N ILE A 92 4.91 0.70 -0.15
CA ILE A 92 6.27 1.00 -0.60
C ILE A 92 6.56 2.50 -0.45
N GLU A 93 5.63 3.37 -0.85
CA GLU A 93 5.75 4.82 -0.67
C GLU A 93 5.90 5.21 0.81
N SER A 94 5.12 4.59 1.70
CA SER A 94 5.26 4.83 3.14
C SER A 94 6.60 4.40 3.75
N LEU A 95 7.26 3.43 3.11
CA LEU A 95 8.56 2.91 3.53
C LEU A 95 9.73 3.71 2.94
N LEU A 96 9.57 4.25 1.73
CA LEU A 96 10.59 5.04 1.06
C LEU A 96 10.63 6.48 1.57
N TRP A 97 9.48 7.12 1.82
CA TRP A 97 9.40 8.52 2.22
C TRP A 97 8.78 8.72 3.59
N LYS A 98 9.04 9.90 4.18
CA LYS A 98 8.26 10.42 5.30
C LYS A 98 6.96 11.06 4.80
N VAL A 99 5.94 10.21 4.57
CA VAL A 99 4.62 10.63 4.03
C VAL A 99 3.44 10.38 4.96
N LEU A 100 3.63 9.57 6.01
CA LEU A 100 2.56 9.25 6.94
C LEU A 100 2.55 10.24 8.10
N ILE A 101 1.36 10.75 8.42
CA ILE A 101 1.12 11.53 9.64
C ILE A 101 0.74 10.55 10.74
N ASN A 102 1.64 10.37 11.70
CA ASN A 102 1.37 9.57 12.88
C ASN A 102 0.69 10.44 13.93
N THR A 103 -0.57 10.14 14.24
CA THR A 103 -1.30 10.85 15.29
C THR A 103 -1.35 10.08 16.61
N LYS A 104 -0.84 8.84 16.64
CA LYS A 104 -0.84 7.97 17.82
C LYS A 104 0.18 8.36 18.90
N GLU A 105 1.18 9.18 18.57
CA GLU A 105 2.22 9.59 19.54
C GLU A 105 1.73 10.64 20.56
N LYS A 106 0.58 11.29 20.32
CA LYS A 106 0.01 12.31 21.23
C LYS A 106 -1.06 11.77 22.20
N THR A 107 -1.48 10.51 22.09
CA THR A 107 -2.44 9.92 23.06
C THR A 107 -1.71 9.40 24.29
N SER A 108 -1.77 10.21 25.33
CA SER A 108 -1.46 9.90 26.73
C SER A 108 -2.11 8.59 27.21
N THR A 109 -1.26 7.79 27.88
CA THR A 109 -1.51 6.91 29.04
C THR A 109 -2.95 6.67 29.51
N THR A 110 -3.82 6.03 28.70
CA THR A 110 -5.04 5.40 29.22
C THR A 110 -5.37 4.13 28.41
N PRO A 111 -5.23 2.93 28.98
CA PRO A 111 -5.62 1.69 28.31
C PRO A 111 -7.12 1.47 28.49
N GLY A 112 -7.92 2.03 27.57
CA GLY A 112 -9.37 1.86 27.56
C GLY A 112 -10.01 2.38 26.28
N LEU A 113 -10.53 1.46 25.47
CA LEU A 113 -11.47 1.69 24.37
C LEU A 113 -11.12 2.86 23.42
N ILE A 114 -10.09 2.68 22.59
CA ILE A 114 -9.89 3.52 21.39
C ILE A 114 -11.00 3.13 20.40
N SER A 115 -12.18 3.74 20.54
CA SER A 115 -13.04 3.94 19.38
C SER A 115 -12.22 4.77 18.39
N ASP A 116 -11.88 4.21 17.23
CA ASP A 116 -11.15 4.96 16.22
C ASP A 116 -12.08 6.10 15.80
N ARG A 117 -11.79 7.32 16.27
CA ARG A 117 -12.59 8.53 16.01
C ARG A 117 -12.93 8.67 14.53
N LYS A 118 -12.06 8.17 13.66
CA LYS A 118 -12.29 8.02 12.23
C LYS A 118 -13.52 7.19 11.88
N GLU A 119 -13.73 6.03 12.50
CA GLU A 119 -14.88 5.17 12.26
C GLU A 119 -16.20 5.85 12.62
N GLU A 120 -16.21 6.64 13.70
CA GLU A 120 -17.35 7.48 14.08
C GLU A 120 -17.63 8.55 13.02
N LEU A 121 -16.58 9.24 12.56
CA LEU A 121 -16.69 10.25 11.50
C LEU A 121 -17.19 9.63 10.20
N GLU A 122 -16.74 8.43 9.82
CA GLU A 122 -17.18 7.74 8.61
C GLU A 122 -18.69 7.38 8.62
N GLN A 123 -19.34 7.33 9.79
CA GLN A 123 -20.81 7.15 9.89
C GLN A 123 -21.61 8.41 9.56
N LEU A 124 -20.97 9.59 9.56
CA LEU A 124 -21.65 10.83 9.25
C LEU A 124 -21.94 10.96 7.74
N ASP A 125 -22.82 11.90 7.42
CA ASP A 125 -23.07 12.24 6.02
C ASP A 125 -21.82 12.85 5.37
N GLY A 126 -21.57 12.49 4.10
CA GLY A 126 -20.36 12.88 3.40
C GLY A 126 -20.28 14.37 3.12
N LEU A 127 -21.41 15.02 2.85
CA LEU A 127 -21.46 16.46 2.60
C LEU A 127 -21.23 17.22 3.90
N GLU A 128 -21.80 16.76 5.01
CA GLU A 128 -21.57 17.36 6.33
C GLU A 128 -20.09 17.25 6.74
N LEU A 129 -19.45 16.09 6.52
CA LEU A 129 -18.01 15.93 6.75
C LEU A 129 -17.19 16.92 5.90
N HIS A 130 -17.52 17.04 4.61
CA HIS A 130 -16.79 17.95 3.72
C HIS A 130 -17.00 19.42 4.08
N ARG A 131 -18.21 19.79 4.53
CA ARG A 131 -18.52 21.13 5.06
C ARG A 131 -17.67 21.44 6.28
N ARG A 132 -17.56 20.50 7.23
CA ARG A 132 -16.68 20.64 8.40
C ARG A 132 -15.22 20.79 7.99
N LEU A 133 -14.75 19.97 7.05
CA LEU A 133 -13.38 20.06 6.55
C LEU A 133 -13.11 21.43 5.90
N SER A 134 -14.06 21.96 5.14
CA SER A 134 -13.95 23.27 4.49
C SER A 134 -13.82 24.43 5.48
N GLN A 135 -14.35 24.28 6.70
CA GLN A 135 -14.25 25.30 7.75
C GLN A 135 -12.89 25.29 8.46
N VAL A 136 -12.25 24.12 8.60
CA VAL A 136 -10.99 23.97 9.33
C VAL A 136 -9.76 23.92 8.41
N ASP A 137 -9.92 23.42 7.19
CA ASP A 137 -8.86 23.21 6.21
C ASP A 137 -9.43 23.34 4.78
N PRO A 138 -9.69 24.58 4.31
CA PRO A 138 -10.28 24.83 3.00
C PRO A 138 -9.39 24.34 1.86
N GLU A 139 -8.08 24.35 2.04
CA GLU A 139 -7.14 23.87 1.03
C GLU A 139 -7.26 22.35 0.83
N MET A 140 -7.34 21.58 1.93
CA MET A 140 -7.55 20.14 1.84
C MET A 140 -8.95 19.80 1.31
N ALA A 141 -9.97 20.57 1.70
CA ALA A 141 -11.32 20.41 1.19
C ALA A 141 -11.41 20.60 -0.33
N ALA A 142 -10.64 21.53 -0.91
CA ALA A 142 -10.57 21.72 -2.36
C ALA A 142 -9.87 20.54 -3.07
N LYS A 143 -8.93 19.87 -2.41
CA LYS A 143 -8.17 18.72 -2.98
C LYS A 143 -8.93 17.40 -2.90
N ILE A 144 -9.81 17.22 -1.91
CA ILE A 144 -10.51 15.95 -1.66
C ILE A 144 -11.97 16.06 -2.12
N HIS A 145 -12.39 15.13 -2.98
CA HIS A 145 -13.79 15.05 -3.41
C HIS A 145 -14.73 14.77 -2.22
N PRO A 146 -15.90 15.44 -2.10
CA PRO A 146 -16.83 15.26 -0.97
C PRO A 146 -17.27 13.82 -0.73
N HIS A 147 -17.38 13.01 -1.79
CA HIS A 147 -17.74 11.58 -1.68
C HIS A 147 -16.60 10.68 -1.18
N ASP A 148 -15.37 11.16 -1.07
CA ASP A 148 -14.25 10.41 -0.50
C ASP A 148 -14.26 10.51 1.04
N LYS A 149 -15.36 10.02 1.64
CA LYS A 149 -15.65 10.12 3.08
C LYS A 149 -14.47 9.73 3.95
N ARG A 150 -13.70 8.71 3.56
CA ARG A 150 -12.56 8.22 4.32
C ARG A 150 -11.42 9.22 4.41
N LYS A 151 -11.10 9.88 3.29
CA LYS A 151 -10.02 10.89 3.28
C LYS A 151 -10.46 12.17 3.97
N VAL A 152 -11.74 12.54 3.84
CA VAL A 152 -12.31 13.68 4.57
C VAL A 152 -12.29 13.39 6.08
N ALA A 153 -12.80 12.24 6.51
CA ALA A 153 -12.77 11.80 7.91
C ALA A 153 -11.35 11.72 8.47
N ARG A 154 -10.37 11.19 7.71
CA ARG A 154 -8.97 11.17 8.14
C ARG A 154 -8.39 12.57 8.29
N SER A 155 -8.72 13.51 7.39
CA SER A 155 -8.20 14.89 7.47
C SER A 155 -8.78 15.63 8.68
N LEU A 156 -10.08 15.44 8.94
CA LEU A 156 -10.73 15.93 10.15
C LEU A 156 -10.13 15.31 11.42
N GLN A 157 -9.93 13.99 11.44
CA GLN A 157 -9.29 13.31 12.56
C GLN A 157 -7.90 13.88 12.85
N VAL A 158 -7.08 14.11 11.81
CA VAL A 158 -5.75 14.73 11.97
C VAL A 158 -5.87 16.11 12.61
N PHE A 159 -6.82 16.94 12.16
CA PHE A 159 -7.06 18.25 12.75
C PHE A 159 -7.55 18.17 14.20
N GLU A 160 -8.53 17.30 14.51
CA GLU A 160 -9.06 17.09 15.85
C GLU A 160 -7.97 16.61 16.84
N GLU A 161 -7.06 15.75 16.40
CA GLU A 161 -5.99 15.16 17.25
C GLU A 161 -4.77 16.07 17.39
N THR A 162 -4.46 16.90 16.38
CA THR A 162 -3.23 17.72 16.36
C THR A 162 -3.46 19.20 16.61
N GLY A 163 -4.67 19.70 16.34
CA GLY A 163 -5.00 21.12 16.29
C GLY A 163 -4.47 21.85 15.05
N ILE A 164 -3.78 21.17 14.14
CA ILE A 164 -3.13 21.75 12.96
C ILE A 164 -3.85 21.25 11.69
N PRO A 165 -4.16 22.11 10.71
CA PRO A 165 -4.73 21.69 9.43
C PRO A 165 -3.87 20.62 8.75
N HIS A 166 -4.52 19.67 8.08
CA HIS A 166 -3.83 18.56 7.42
C HIS A 166 -2.98 19.08 6.24
N SER A 167 -3.48 20.05 5.48
CA SER A 167 -2.72 20.75 4.44
C SER A 167 -1.41 21.33 4.95
N GLU A 168 -1.44 21.99 6.11
CA GLU A 168 -0.29 22.62 6.75
C GLU A 168 0.78 21.59 7.15
N ILE A 169 0.39 20.46 7.75
CA ILE A 169 1.33 19.38 8.09
C ILE A 169 2.01 18.83 6.82
N LEU A 170 1.27 18.72 5.71
CA LEU A 170 1.85 18.27 4.45
C LEU A 170 2.81 19.30 3.84
N HIS A 171 2.55 20.60 3.98
CA HIS A 171 3.50 21.64 3.56
C HIS A 171 4.79 21.56 4.37
N GLN A 172 4.69 21.46 5.69
CA GLN A 172 5.86 21.30 6.56
C GLN A 172 6.70 20.09 6.15
N GLN A 173 6.06 18.95 5.85
CA GLN A 173 6.78 17.77 5.34
C GLN A 173 7.47 18.02 4.00
N GLN A 174 6.84 18.76 3.09
CA GLN A 174 7.41 19.06 1.77
C GLN A 174 8.59 20.02 1.85
N GLU A 175 8.57 20.92 2.83
CA GLU A 175 9.61 21.93 3.08
C GLU A 175 10.80 21.39 3.89
N GLU A 176 10.67 20.22 4.51
CA GLU A 176 11.81 19.53 5.13
C GLU A 176 12.96 19.33 4.14
N GLU A 177 14.20 19.35 4.62
CA GLU A 177 15.37 19.11 3.78
C GLU A 177 15.29 17.74 3.09
N GLY A 178 15.34 17.72 1.76
CA GLY A 178 15.12 16.52 0.94
C GLY A 178 13.64 16.17 0.68
N GLY A 179 12.71 16.99 1.15
CA GLY A 179 11.28 16.95 0.83
C GLY A 179 10.99 17.32 -0.62
N GLY A 180 9.77 17.02 -1.07
CA GLY A 180 9.35 17.28 -2.44
C GLY A 180 7.86 17.02 -2.68
N PRO A 181 7.38 17.14 -3.93
CA PRO A 181 5.94 17.07 -4.24
C PRO A 181 5.20 15.78 -3.84
N LEU A 182 5.95 14.73 -3.48
CA LEU A 182 5.43 13.44 -3.03
C LEU A 182 5.35 13.32 -1.50
N GLY A 183 6.03 14.18 -0.74
CA GLY A 183 6.06 14.19 0.71
C GLY A 183 7.42 14.60 1.27
N GLY A 184 7.72 14.18 2.50
CA GLY A 184 8.99 14.44 3.14
C GLY A 184 10.17 13.65 2.58
N PRO A 185 11.35 13.74 3.20
CA PRO A 185 12.59 13.18 2.67
C PRO A 185 12.55 11.66 2.48
N LEU A 186 13.41 11.20 1.58
CA LEU A 186 13.72 9.78 1.43
C LEU A 186 14.37 9.24 2.70
N ARG A 187 13.86 8.11 3.18
CA ARG A 187 14.43 7.37 4.31
C ARG A 187 15.71 6.63 3.93
N TYR A 188 15.83 6.28 2.64
CA TYR A 188 16.96 5.54 2.08
C TYR A 188 17.47 6.26 0.82
N PRO A 189 18.45 7.18 0.96
CA PRO A 189 18.95 7.99 -0.16
C PRO A 189 19.54 7.15 -1.30
N HIS A 190 20.20 6.04 -0.96
CA HIS A 190 20.71 5.06 -1.92
C HIS A 190 19.65 3.97 -2.13
N SER A 191 18.60 4.29 -2.87
CA SER A 191 17.59 3.33 -3.33
C SER A 191 17.41 3.40 -4.84
N CYS A 192 17.04 2.27 -5.45
CA CYS A 192 16.64 2.19 -6.85
C CYS A 192 15.34 1.39 -6.97
N ILE A 193 14.56 1.66 -8.01
CA ILE A 193 13.29 0.96 -8.27
C ILE A 193 13.41 0.19 -9.58
N LEU A 194 13.22 -1.12 -9.53
CA LEU A 194 13.02 -1.95 -10.73
C LEU A 194 11.51 -2.07 -10.99
N TRP A 195 11.06 -1.51 -12.11
CA TRP A 195 9.65 -1.53 -12.50
C TRP A 195 9.42 -2.51 -13.65
N LEU A 196 8.88 -3.68 -13.32
CA LEU A 196 8.45 -4.67 -14.30
C LEU A 196 7.14 -4.21 -14.93
N HIS A 197 7.13 -4.03 -16.25
CA HIS A 197 5.95 -3.63 -17.01
C HIS A 197 5.73 -4.55 -18.21
N ALA A 198 4.47 -4.72 -18.59
CA ALA A 198 4.09 -5.50 -19.75
C ALA A 198 3.01 -4.76 -20.56
N ASP A 199 2.89 -5.13 -21.82
CA ASP A 199 1.76 -4.80 -22.67
C ASP A 199 0.45 -5.22 -21.99
N GLN A 200 -0.58 -4.39 -22.17
CA GLN A 200 -1.84 -4.56 -21.48
C GLN A 200 -2.59 -5.82 -21.94
N ALA A 201 -2.51 -6.19 -23.23
CA ALA A 201 -3.20 -7.36 -23.75
C ALA A 201 -2.51 -8.64 -23.25
N ALA A 202 -1.18 -8.69 -23.34
CA ALA A 202 -0.39 -9.81 -22.82
C ALA A 202 -0.57 -9.99 -21.30
N LEU A 203 -0.62 -8.89 -20.54
CA LEU A 203 -0.88 -8.94 -19.10
C LEU A 203 -2.31 -9.40 -18.80
N ASP A 204 -3.32 -8.88 -19.49
CA ASP A 204 -4.72 -9.26 -19.25
C ASP A 204 -4.97 -10.75 -19.47
N GLN A 205 -4.35 -11.35 -20.50
CA GLN A 205 -4.43 -12.78 -20.77
C GLN A 205 -3.80 -13.61 -19.63
N ARG A 206 -2.58 -13.24 -19.19
CA ARG A 206 -1.89 -13.93 -18.08
C ARG A 206 -2.66 -13.84 -16.77
N LEU A 207 -3.28 -12.68 -16.49
CA LEU A 207 -4.08 -12.50 -15.28
C LEU A 207 -5.34 -13.35 -15.29
N GLU A 208 -5.97 -13.58 -16.45
CA GLU A 208 -7.11 -14.48 -16.55
C GLU A 208 -6.71 -15.93 -16.32
N GLN A 209 -5.67 -16.40 -17.02
CA GLN A 209 -5.16 -17.76 -16.88
C GLN A 209 -4.77 -18.03 -15.42
N ARG A 210 -4.08 -17.09 -14.78
CA ARG A 210 -3.71 -17.19 -13.38
C ARG A 210 -4.91 -17.35 -12.44
N VAL A 211 -6.02 -16.67 -12.70
CA VAL A 211 -7.24 -16.86 -11.89
C VAL A 211 -7.79 -18.28 -12.07
N ASP A 212 -7.74 -18.82 -13.29
CA ASP A 212 -8.16 -20.20 -13.54
C ASP A 212 -7.26 -21.21 -12.82
N GLU A 213 -5.94 -20.98 -12.82
CA GLU A 213 -4.95 -21.77 -12.07
C GLU A 213 -5.18 -21.68 -10.56
N MET A 214 -5.51 -20.49 -10.02
CA MET A 214 -5.86 -20.33 -8.61
C MET A 214 -7.10 -21.14 -8.23
N VAL A 215 -8.14 -21.15 -9.07
CA VAL A 215 -9.33 -21.98 -8.84
C VAL A 215 -8.96 -23.45 -8.85
N ALA A 216 -8.15 -23.90 -9.82
CA ALA A 216 -7.68 -25.29 -9.88
C ALA A 216 -6.83 -25.69 -8.67
N ALA A 217 -6.08 -24.75 -8.09
CA ALA A 217 -5.25 -24.96 -6.91
C ALA A 217 -6.02 -25.01 -5.57
N GLY A 218 -7.35 -24.81 -5.58
CA GLY A 218 -8.17 -24.89 -4.38
C GLY A 218 -8.51 -23.54 -3.73
N LEU A 219 -8.59 -22.46 -4.53
CA LEU A 219 -8.98 -21.14 -4.04
C LEU A 219 -10.32 -21.15 -3.28
N LEU A 220 -11.24 -22.02 -3.67
CA LEU A 220 -12.59 -22.07 -3.13
C LEU A 220 -12.62 -22.63 -1.72
N GLU A 221 -11.84 -23.67 -1.49
CA GLU A 221 -11.60 -24.30 -0.19
C GLU A 221 -10.98 -23.27 0.76
N GLU A 222 -9.95 -22.55 0.30
CA GLU A 222 -9.32 -21.48 1.07
C GLU A 222 -10.32 -20.40 1.51
N LEU A 223 -11.16 -19.92 0.57
CA LEU A 223 -12.17 -18.90 0.87
C LEU A 223 -13.29 -19.43 1.78
N ARG A 224 -13.69 -20.70 1.62
CA ARG A 224 -14.69 -21.36 2.47
C ARG A 224 -14.19 -21.48 3.90
N ASP A 225 -12.95 -21.91 4.08
CA ASP A 225 -12.33 -22.06 5.39
C ASP A 225 -12.15 -20.69 6.08
N PHE A 226 -11.71 -19.68 5.33
CA PHE A 226 -11.66 -18.31 5.84
C PHE A 226 -13.03 -17.82 6.31
N HIS A 227 -14.08 -18.02 5.50
CA HIS A 227 -15.43 -17.59 5.85
C HIS A 227 -16.00 -18.33 7.05
N LYS A 228 -15.73 -19.64 7.17
CA LYS A 228 -16.14 -20.44 8.33
C LYS A 228 -15.52 -19.89 9.62
N ARG A 229 -14.21 -19.64 9.62
CA ARG A 229 -13.49 -19.06 10.77
C ARG A 229 -14.04 -17.68 11.13
N TYR A 230 -14.22 -16.82 10.13
CA TYR A 230 -14.79 -15.50 10.36
C TYR A 230 -16.17 -15.52 11.02
N ASN A 231 -17.07 -16.38 10.53
CA ASN A 231 -18.41 -16.47 11.10
C ASN A 231 -18.41 -17.02 12.52
N GLN A 232 -17.50 -17.95 12.84
CA GLN A 232 -17.34 -18.46 14.20
C GLN A 232 -16.94 -17.34 15.17
N GLU A 233 -15.96 -16.51 14.80
CA GLU A 233 -15.55 -15.36 15.62
C GLU A 233 -16.62 -14.27 15.71
N LYS A 234 -17.31 -13.97 14.60
CA LYS A 234 -18.41 -13.00 14.58
C LYS A 234 -19.54 -13.40 15.53
N VAL A 235 -19.87 -14.69 15.60
CA VAL A 235 -20.87 -15.23 16.54
C VAL A 235 -20.35 -15.21 17.98
N ALA A 236 -19.06 -15.48 18.20
CA ALA A 236 -18.46 -15.49 19.53
C ALA A 236 -18.33 -14.10 20.15
N GLU A 237 -17.99 -13.07 19.37
CA GLU A 237 -17.68 -11.75 19.92
C GLU A 237 -18.84 -10.74 19.89
N ASN A 238 -20.01 -11.08 19.33
CA ASN A 238 -21.11 -10.12 19.04
C ASN A 238 -20.60 -8.82 18.38
N ARG A 239 -19.44 -8.88 17.72
CA ARG A 239 -18.67 -7.73 17.26
C ARG A 239 -18.89 -7.56 15.78
N TRP A 240 -19.26 -6.34 15.40
CA TRP A 240 -19.27 -5.94 13.99
C TRP A 240 -17.83 -5.67 13.55
N CYS A 241 -17.09 -6.71 13.15
CA CYS A 241 -15.75 -6.52 12.57
C CYS A 241 -15.89 -5.90 11.17
N GLY A 242 -15.74 -4.57 11.12
CA GLY A 242 -16.21 -3.71 10.04
C GLY A 242 -15.20 -3.33 8.96
N THR A 243 -14.04 -3.98 8.82
CA THR A 243 -13.06 -3.57 7.79
C THR A 243 -13.47 -3.97 6.36
N ILE A 244 -13.12 -3.13 5.39
CA ILE A 244 -13.51 -3.29 3.96
C ILE A 244 -12.86 -4.51 3.32
N GLN A 245 -11.62 -4.86 3.70
CA GLN A 245 -11.01 -6.11 3.26
C GLN A 245 -11.81 -7.31 3.78
N HIS A 246 -12.26 -7.24 5.03
CA HIS A 246 -13.12 -8.26 5.62
C HIS A 246 -14.49 -8.30 4.92
N ARG A 247 -15.08 -7.14 4.60
CA ARG A 247 -16.37 -7.06 3.88
C ARG A 247 -16.26 -7.47 2.42
N LEU A 248 -15.13 -7.21 1.75
CA LEU A 248 -14.89 -7.60 0.37
C LEU A 248 -14.58 -9.11 0.28
N LEU A 249 -13.72 -9.63 1.16
CA LEU A 249 -13.44 -11.06 1.24
C LEU A 249 -14.65 -11.85 1.74
N SER A 250 -15.39 -11.33 2.73
CA SER A 250 -16.66 -11.93 3.17
C SER A 250 -17.73 -11.83 2.09
N SER A 251 -17.90 -10.70 1.39
CA SER A 251 -18.86 -10.58 0.28
C SER A 251 -18.49 -11.46 -0.90
N LEU A 252 -17.21 -11.56 -1.26
CA LEU A 252 -16.71 -12.49 -2.27
C LEU A 252 -16.98 -13.93 -1.81
N ALA A 253 -16.55 -14.31 -0.62
CA ALA A 253 -16.78 -15.65 -0.06
C ALA A 253 -18.27 -15.99 0.04
N LEU A 254 -19.14 -15.07 0.46
CA LEU A 254 -20.59 -15.26 0.53
C LEU A 254 -21.21 -15.45 -0.87
N THR A 255 -20.73 -14.69 -1.86
CA THR A 255 -21.13 -14.84 -3.28
C THR A 255 -20.67 -16.19 -3.84
N PHE A 256 -19.47 -16.66 -3.45
CA PHE A 256 -18.93 -17.96 -3.84
C PHE A 256 -19.55 -19.15 -3.07
N LEU A 257 -20.06 -18.93 -1.85
CA LEU A 257 -20.61 -19.98 -0.98
C LEU A 257 -22.09 -20.25 -1.23
N PHE A 258 -22.89 -19.23 -1.51
CA PHE A 258 -24.35 -19.39 -1.69
C PHE A 258 -24.76 -19.82 -3.09
N HIS A 259 -23.88 -19.68 -4.08
CA HIS A 259 -24.10 -20.18 -5.43
C HIS A 259 -22.88 -21.01 -5.80
N SER A 260 -23.05 -22.33 -5.94
CA SER A 260 -22.09 -23.20 -6.64
C SER A 260 -21.51 -22.44 -7.83
N LEU A 261 -20.19 -22.18 -7.79
CA LEU A 261 -19.36 -21.48 -8.78
C LEU A 261 -20.17 -20.93 -9.95
N CYS A 262 -20.86 -19.81 -9.73
CA CYS A 262 -21.40 -19.11 -10.86
C CYS A 262 -20.20 -18.64 -11.67
N PHE A 263 -20.12 -19.02 -12.94
CA PHE A 263 -19.21 -18.45 -13.94
C PHE A 263 -19.04 -16.93 -13.75
N LYS A 264 -20.14 -16.24 -13.39
CA LYS A 264 -20.18 -14.82 -13.01
C LYS A 264 -19.17 -14.41 -11.91
N GLY A 265 -18.99 -15.21 -10.86
CA GLY A 265 -18.06 -14.95 -9.76
C GLY A 265 -16.60 -15.01 -10.19
N ILE A 266 -16.23 -16.02 -10.99
CA ILE A 266 -14.88 -16.12 -11.58
C ILE A 266 -14.64 -14.96 -12.53
N GLN A 267 -15.60 -14.63 -13.40
CA GLN A 267 -15.49 -13.50 -14.32
C GLN A 267 -15.35 -12.16 -13.57
N ALA A 268 -16.08 -11.98 -12.46
CA ALA A 268 -15.93 -10.81 -11.61
C ALA A 268 -14.52 -10.74 -10.98
N LEU A 269 -13.99 -11.87 -10.50
CA LEU A 269 -12.63 -11.93 -9.94
C LEU A 269 -11.59 -11.56 -11.01
N LYS A 270 -11.68 -12.16 -12.21
CA LYS A 270 -10.83 -11.80 -13.36
C LYS A 270 -10.88 -10.30 -13.65
N GLN A 271 -12.07 -9.71 -13.70
CA GLN A 271 -12.24 -8.29 -13.96
C GLN A 271 -11.64 -7.40 -12.85
N VAL A 272 -11.82 -7.76 -11.58
CA VAL A 272 -11.23 -7.03 -10.45
C VAL A 272 -9.71 -7.11 -10.47
N THR A 273 -9.13 -8.28 -10.78
CA THR A 273 -7.68 -8.46 -10.92
C THR A 273 -7.10 -7.57 -12.02
N LYS A 274 -7.73 -7.52 -13.21
CA LYS A 274 -7.30 -6.62 -14.30
C LYS A 274 -7.40 -5.15 -13.90
N ARG A 275 -8.51 -4.74 -13.27
CA ARG A 275 -8.69 -3.37 -12.76
C ARG A 275 -7.63 -3.00 -11.73
N TYR A 276 -7.25 -3.94 -10.88
CA TYR A 276 -6.19 -3.75 -9.88
C TYR A 276 -4.83 -3.56 -10.55
N ALA A 277 -4.45 -4.41 -11.51
CA ALA A 277 -3.20 -4.26 -12.28
C ALA A 277 -3.11 -2.90 -13.00
N ARG A 278 -4.19 -2.47 -13.65
CA ARG A 278 -4.27 -1.14 -14.29
C ARG A 278 -4.12 0.00 -13.28
N ARG A 279 -4.68 -0.15 -12.08
CA ARG A 279 -4.53 0.84 -11.00
C ARG A 279 -3.09 0.89 -10.49
N GLN A 280 -2.40 -0.24 -10.38
CA GLN A 280 -0.98 -0.30 -10.00
C GLN A 280 -0.11 0.41 -11.03
N ASN A 281 -0.29 0.11 -12.33
CA ASN A 281 0.43 0.80 -13.41
C ASN A 281 0.13 2.30 -13.43
N LYS A 282 -1.14 2.69 -13.27
CA LYS A 282 -1.51 4.12 -13.16
C LYS A 282 -0.85 4.78 -11.95
N TRP A 283 -0.71 4.08 -10.84
CA TRP A 283 -0.01 4.59 -9.66
C TRP A 283 1.47 4.82 -9.95
N VAL A 284 2.19 3.81 -10.46
CA VAL A 284 3.62 3.93 -10.77
C VAL A 284 3.88 5.07 -11.75
N ARG A 285 3.14 5.12 -12.86
CA ARG A 285 3.28 6.17 -13.88
C ARG A 285 3.05 7.56 -13.31
N ASN A 286 2.05 7.75 -12.45
CA ASN A 286 1.73 9.07 -11.90
C ASN A 286 2.62 9.48 -10.73
N ARG A 287 3.00 8.54 -9.86
CA ARG A 287 3.74 8.82 -8.63
C ARG A 287 5.25 8.80 -8.84
N PHE A 288 5.78 7.84 -9.59
CA PHE A 288 7.22 7.67 -9.75
C PHE A 288 7.75 8.24 -11.07
N LEU A 289 7.00 8.15 -12.18
CA LEU A 289 7.54 8.51 -13.51
C LEU A 289 7.22 9.93 -13.98
N ARG A 290 5.97 10.38 -13.80
CA ARG A 290 5.49 11.71 -14.23
C ARG A 290 5.90 12.84 -13.29
N ARG A 291 6.16 12.52 -12.03
CA ARG A 291 6.57 13.52 -11.02
C ARG A 291 7.91 13.10 -10.44
N PRO A 292 9.01 13.12 -11.22
CA PRO A 292 10.33 12.99 -10.64
C PRO A 292 10.59 14.28 -9.87
N GLY A 293 10.07 14.37 -8.65
CA GLY A 293 10.59 15.30 -7.66
C GLY A 293 12.09 15.03 -7.47
N PRO A 294 12.85 15.97 -6.90
CA PRO A 294 14.29 15.78 -6.69
C PRO A 294 14.60 14.56 -5.82
N ASN A 295 13.62 14.07 -5.07
CA ASN A 295 13.72 12.97 -4.12
C ASN A 295 13.05 11.67 -4.59
N VAL A 296 12.92 11.45 -5.91
CA VAL A 296 12.43 10.18 -6.45
C VAL A 296 13.59 9.26 -6.82
N PRO A 297 13.68 8.04 -6.25
CA PRO A 297 14.69 7.07 -6.63
C PRO A 297 14.66 6.78 -8.14
N PRO A 298 15.80 6.55 -8.79
CA PRO A 298 15.83 6.19 -10.20
C PRO A 298 15.00 4.93 -10.44
N VAL A 299 14.10 5.01 -11.43
CA VAL A 299 13.20 3.92 -11.81
C VAL A 299 13.68 3.32 -13.12
N TYR A 300 14.06 2.05 -13.11
CA TYR A 300 14.47 1.31 -14.29
C TYR A 300 13.34 0.40 -14.76
N GLY A 301 12.89 0.58 -16.00
CA GLY A 301 11.83 -0.22 -16.59
C GLY A 301 12.38 -1.54 -17.12
N LEU A 302 11.69 -2.63 -16.83
CA LEU A 302 11.98 -3.97 -17.35
C LEU A 302 10.74 -4.49 -18.09
N GLU A 303 10.89 -4.82 -19.36
CA GLU A 303 9.80 -5.27 -20.23
C GLU A 303 9.55 -6.77 -20.01
N VAL A 304 8.33 -7.15 -19.62
CA VAL A 304 7.99 -8.53 -19.24
C VAL A 304 6.81 -9.10 -20.04
N SER A 305 6.53 -8.58 -21.24
CA SER A 305 5.45 -9.07 -22.10
C SER A 305 5.73 -10.48 -22.60
N ASP A 306 6.95 -10.71 -23.11
CA ASP A 306 7.36 -12.00 -23.63
C ASP A 306 8.18 -12.77 -22.59
N HIS A 307 7.61 -13.89 -22.11
CA HIS A 307 8.26 -14.76 -21.14
C HIS A 307 9.44 -15.53 -21.74
N LEU A 308 9.47 -15.75 -23.06
CA LEU A 308 10.57 -16.44 -23.73
C LEU A 308 11.84 -15.59 -23.76
N ARG A 309 11.68 -14.27 -23.68
CA ARG A 309 12.78 -13.30 -23.65
C ARG A 309 13.14 -12.82 -22.25
N TRP A 310 12.62 -13.47 -21.21
CA TRP A 310 12.88 -13.11 -19.81
C TRP A 310 14.37 -12.92 -19.51
N GLU A 311 15.21 -13.83 -20.02
CA GLU A 311 16.65 -13.81 -19.78
C GLU A 311 17.31 -12.52 -20.32
N GLU A 312 16.90 -12.10 -21.52
CA GLU A 312 17.51 -10.98 -22.25
C GLU A 312 16.89 -9.64 -21.89
N ASP A 313 15.57 -9.59 -21.73
CA ASP A 313 14.82 -8.34 -21.54
C ASP A 313 14.64 -7.99 -20.05
N VAL A 314 14.84 -8.96 -19.14
CA VAL A 314 14.59 -8.79 -17.69
C VAL A 314 15.79 -9.15 -16.84
N LEU A 315 16.24 -10.40 -16.88
CA LEU A 315 17.23 -10.89 -15.92
C LEU A 315 18.59 -10.23 -16.11
N LYS A 316 19.16 -10.27 -17.32
CA LYS A 316 20.47 -9.65 -17.61
C LYS A 316 20.46 -8.14 -17.33
N PRO A 317 19.49 -7.34 -17.82
CA PRO A 317 19.44 -5.92 -17.48
C PRO A 317 19.27 -5.64 -15.99
N ALA A 318 18.40 -6.40 -15.29
CA ALA A 318 18.22 -6.23 -13.85
C ALA A 318 19.50 -6.52 -13.07
N LEU A 319 20.23 -7.57 -13.43
CA LEU A 319 21.51 -7.91 -12.79
C LEU A 319 22.57 -6.83 -13.04
N GLU A 320 22.66 -6.30 -14.26
CA GLU A 320 23.58 -5.20 -14.56
C GLU A 320 23.26 -3.95 -13.74
N ILE A 321 21.98 -3.56 -13.68
CA ILE A 321 21.53 -2.42 -12.88
C ILE A 321 21.87 -2.62 -11.40
N VAL A 322 21.57 -3.79 -10.85
CA VAL A 322 21.84 -4.11 -9.45
C VAL A 322 23.33 -4.16 -9.17
N GLU A 323 24.14 -4.76 -10.05
CA GLU A 323 25.59 -4.82 -9.91
C GLU A 323 26.23 -3.43 -9.95
N SER A 324 25.87 -2.61 -10.93
CA SER A 324 26.30 -1.21 -11.05
C SER A 324 25.91 -0.42 -9.80
N PHE A 325 24.68 -0.58 -9.32
CA PHE A 325 24.18 0.06 -8.11
C PHE A 325 24.97 -0.35 -6.84
N ILE A 326 25.24 -1.64 -6.66
CA ILE A 326 26.03 -2.16 -5.54
C ILE A 326 27.46 -1.59 -5.56
N GLN A 327 28.03 -1.42 -6.74
CA GLN A 327 29.38 -0.89 -6.93
C GLN A 327 29.45 0.65 -6.89
N GLY A 328 28.32 1.34 -6.71
CA GLY A 328 28.24 2.81 -6.71
C GLY A 328 28.50 3.43 -8.09
N ARG A 329 28.34 2.67 -9.17
CA ARG A 329 28.45 3.13 -10.56
C ARG A 329 27.06 3.44 -11.11
N GLU A 330 26.99 4.33 -12.09
CA GLU A 330 25.76 4.54 -12.84
C GLU A 330 25.50 3.34 -13.77
N PRO A 331 24.30 2.72 -13.72
CA PRO A 331 23.92 1.66 -14.64
C PRO A 331 23.95 2.10 -16.10
N SER A 332 24.17 1.15 -17.01
CA SER A 332 24.11 1.43 -18.45
C SER A 332 22.70 1.80 -18.93
N ALA A 333 21.67 1.29 -18.25
CA ALA A 333 20.28 1.60 -18.52
C ALA A 333 19.91 3.02 -18.01
N GLU A 334 19.20 3.78 -18.82
CA GLU A 334 18.68 5.08 -18.38
C GLU A 334 17.41 4.94 -17.53
N PRO A 335 17.26 5.72 -16.43
CA PRO A 335 16.03 5.76 -15.67
C PRO A 335 14.84 6.23 -16.52
N VAL A 336 13.73 5.51 -16.43
CA VAL A 336 12.49 5.83 -17.14
C VAL A 336 11.92 7.14 -16.58
N ARG A 337 11.65 8.09 -17.48
CA ARG A 337 10.95 9.34 -17.18
C ARG A 337 9.75 9.48 -18.08
N MET A 338 8.70 10.11 -17.57
CA MET A 338 7.51 10.43 -18.37
C MET A 338 7.31 11.94 -18.40
N GLU A 339 7.02 12.47 -19.59
CA GLU A 339 6.64 13.87 -19.74
C GLU A 339 5.41 14.20 -18.89
N TYR A 340 5.47 15.37 -18.27
CA TYR A 340 4.41 15.92 -17.43
C TYR A 340 4.02 17.29 -17.96
N ASP A 341 2.74 17.43 -18.31
CA ASP A 341 2.19 18.72 -18.64
C ASP A 341 2.01 19.54 -17.37
N ALA A 342 2.92 20.49 -17.15
CA ALA A 342 2.88 21.41 -16.02
C ALA A 342 1.66 22.34 -16.04
N LYS A 343 1.00 22.49 -17.20
CA LYS A 343 -0.19 23.35 -17.36
C LYS A 343 -1.49 22.64 -16.98
N GLU A 344 -1.49 21.31 -16.85
CA GLU A 344 -2.68 20.54 -16.49
C GLU A 344 -3.00 20.69 -14.98
N ASN A 345 -3.96 21.54 -14.63
CA ASN A 345 -4.41 21.68 -13.25
C ASN A 345 -5.35 20.53 -12.85
N LYS A 346 -4.81 19.54 -12.14
CA LYS A 346 -5.54 18.36 -11.62
C LYS A 346 -6.29 18.62 -10.31
N ARG A 347 -6.25 19.85 -9.81
CA ARG A 347 -6.79 20.22 -8.49
C ARG A 347 -7.84 21.32 -8.59
N SER A 348 -8.17 21.80 -9.79
CA SER A 348 -9.26 22.76 -9.96
C SER A 348 -10.57 22.12 -9.52
N HIS A 349 -11.40 22.87 -8.82
CA HIS A 349 -12.67 22.40 -8.30
C HIS A 349 -13.80 23.14 -9.01
N ARG A 350 -14.66 22.41 -9.72
CA ARG A 350 -15.75 22.98 -10.52
C ARG A 350 -17.04 22.25 -10.20
N VAL A 351 -18.14 22.99 -10.19
CA VAL A 351 -19.49 22.45 -10.00
C VAL A 351 -20.27 22.69 -11.28
N CYS A 352 -20.92 21.64 -11.80
CA CYS A 352 -21.76 21.77 -12.99
C CYS A 352 -23.14 22.27 -12.61
N ASP A 353 -23.49 23.49 -13.01
CA ASP A 353 -24.78 24.13 -12.70
C ASP A 353 -26.01 23.36 -13.24
N ILE A 354 -25.80 22.46 -14.22
CA ILE A 354 -26.89 21.68 -14.85
C ILE A 354 -27.18 20.38 -14.09
N CYS A 355 -26.13 19.67 -13.64
CA CYS A 355 -26.26 18.34 -13.04
C CYS A 355 -25.84 18.28 -11.57
N ASP A 356 -25.45 19.42 -10.99
CA ASP A 356 -24.99 19.59 -9.60
C ASP A 356 -23.85 18.63 -9.21
N ARG A 357 -23.01 18.28 -10.21
CA ARG A 357 -21.86 17.40 -10.01
C ARG A 357 -20.60 18.20 -9.77
N VAL A 358 -19.86 17.79 -8.74
CA VAL A 358 -18.50 18.25 -8.46
C VAL A 358 -17.53 17.51 -9.37
N ILE A 359 -16.68 18.26 -10.07
CA ILE A 359 -15.62 17.76 -10.95
C ILE A 359 -14.29 18.37 -10.48
N ILE A 360 -13.29 17.52 -10.33
CA ILE A 360 -11.93 17.92 -9.92
C ILE A 360 -10.99 17.70 -11.10
N GLY A 361 -10.30 18.77 -11.51
CA GLY A 361 -9.35 18.78 -12.62
C GLY A 361 -9.92 19.47 -13.87
N ASP A 362 -9.08 20.27 -14.53
CA ASP A 362 -9.47 21.04 -15.71
C ASP A 362 -9.72 20.12 -16.92
N ARG A 363 -8.99 19.01 -17.00
CA ARG A 363 -9.16 18.02 -18.07
C ARG A 363 -10.44 17.22 -17.92
N GLU A 364 -10.83 16.89 -16.70
CA GLU A 364 -12.07 16.17 -16.42
C GLU A 364 -13.31 17.06 -16.58
N TRP A 365 -13.12 18.39 -16.47
CA TRP A 365 -14.16 19.38 -16.70
C TRP A 365 -14.40 19.69 -18.18
N ALA A 366 -13.32 19.79 -18.96
CA ALA A 366 -13.36 20.02 -20.40
C ALA A 366 -13.96 18.82 -21.14
#